data_AF-A0AAV4DAU1-F1
#
_entry.id   AF-A0AAV4DAU1-F1
#
_cell.length_a   1.000
_cell.length_b   1.000
_cell.length_c   1.000
_cell.angle_alpha   90.00
_cell.angle_beta   90.00
_cell.angle_gamma   90.00
#
_symmetry.space_group_name_H-M   'P 1'
#
loop_
_entity.id
_entity.type
_entity.pdbx_description
1 polymer ?
#
loop_
_entity_poly.entity_id
_entity_poly.type
_entity_poly.pdbx_seq_one_letter_code
_entity_poly.pdbx_strand_id
1 'polypeptide(L)'
;MDKFLNLQKAKSARLVTAHQRHSKNPFWTHVSGSKLFCTPCNKVIDHLRKSSVDSHRKSADHRSKEDKMKEAQGSDGGEAVKKQRTLDSAMNKPSVSTQARNDICNELVSVFAAANIPLSKVDHPAVRDFLQTRVENGGAIPQAHQLQDCYLKGEFSNKKEQVF
;
A
#
# COMPACT_ATOMS: atom_id res chain seq x y z
N MET A 1 -53.54 9.00 -15.06
CA MET A 1 -52.98 10.01 -15.98
C MET A 1 -51.60 10.35 -15.47
N ASP A 2 -50.70 9.44 -15.77
CA ASP A 2 -49.36 9.32 -15.25
C ASP A 2 -48.48 10.43 -15.82
N LYS A 3 -48.04 11.33 -14.96
CA LYS A 3 -47.06 12.36 -15.29
C LYS A 3 -45.71 11.67 -15.43
N PHE A 4 -45.28 11.54 -16.69
CA PHE A 4 -43.97 11.06 -17.12
C PHE A 4 -42.84 11.56 -16.20
N LEU A 5 -42.20 10.63 -15.49
CA LEU A 5 -40.91 10.82 -14.84
C LEU A 5 -39.86 11.00 -15.95
N ASN A 6 -39.61 12.26 -16.31
CA ASN A 6 -38.46 12.62 -17.13
C ASN A 6 -37.19 12.50 -16.26
N LEU A 7 -36.69 11.28 -16.14
CA LEU A 7 -35.38 11.01 -15.56
C LEU A 7 -34.32 11.41 -16.59
N GLN A 8 -34.02 12.71 -16.65
CA GLN A 8 -32.83 13.17 -17.35
C GLN A 8 -31.62 12.49 -16.70
N LYS A 9 -31.05 11.49 -17.38
CA LYS A 9 -29.79 10.86 -17.00
C LYS A 9 -28.74 11.97 -16.81
N ALA A 10 -28.42 12.27 -15.56
CA ALA A 10 -27.29 13.12 -15.22
C ALA A 10 -26.03 12.49 -15.83
N LYS A 11 -25.38 13.19 -16.75
CA LYS A 11 -24.08 12.79 -17.30
C LYS A 11 -23.08 12.80 -16.15
N SER A 12 -22.86 11.66 -15.51
CA SER A 12 -21.83 11.52 -14.48
C SER A 12 -20.48 11.82 -15.12
N ALA A 13 -19.85 12.92 -14.70
CA ALA A 13 -18.50 13.24 -15.14
C ALA A 13 -17.59 12.07 -14.74
N ARG A 14 -16.90 11.46 -15.71
CA ARG A 14 -15.89 10.43 -15.42
C ARG A 14 -14.80 11.06 -14.53
N LEU A 15 -14.87 10.79 -13.23
CA LEU A 15 -13.85 11.21 -12.28
C LEU A 15 -12.56 10.47 -12.62
N VAL A 16 -11.59 11.19 -13.15
CA VAL A 16 -10.26 10.64 -13.45
C VAL A 16 -9.54 10.42 -12.14
N THR A 17 -9.03 9.21 -11.90
CA THR A 17 -8.29 8.89 -10.66
C THR A 17 -6.85 9.42 -10.70
N ALA A 18 -6.21 9.55 -9.54
CA ALA A 18 -4.79 9.92 -9.44
C ALA A 18 -3.90 8.96 -10.26
N HIS A 19 -4.17 7.65 -10.21
CA HIS A 19 -3.46 6.65 -11.02
C HIS A 19 -3.65 6.87 -12.52
N GLN A 20 -4.88 7.09 -12.99
CA GLN A 20 -5.14 7.36 -14.41
C GLN A 20 -4.43 8.63 -14.89
N ARG A 21 -4.29 9.65 -14.02
CA ARG A 21 -3.54 10.87 -14.34
C ARG A 21 -2.03 10.62 -14.38
N HIS A 22 -1.51 9.84 -13.44
CA HIS A 22 -0.11 9.43 -13.38
C HIS A 22 0.29 8.59 -14.60
N SER A 23 -0.53 7.64 -15.06
CA SER A 23 -0.25 6.85 -16.27
C SER A 23 -0.02 7.71 -17.52
N LYS A 24 -0.63 8.91 -17.57
CA LYS A 24 -0.42 9.89 -18.65
C LYS A 24 0.79 10.80 -18.43
N ASN A 25 1.34 10.82 -17.21
CA ASN A 25 2.41 11.72 -16.78
C ASN A 25 3.45 11.01 -15.87
N PRO A 26 3.97 9.82 -16.24
CA PRO A 26 4.70 8.97 -15.30
C PRO A 26 6.07 9.53 -14.90
N PHE A 27 6.69 10.34 -15.75
CA PHE A 27 8.07 10.81 -15.56
C PHE A 27 8.26 11.73 -14.34
N TRP A 28 7.27 12.56 -14.05
CA TRP A 28 7.41 13.65 -13.08
C TRP A 28 6.36 13.63 -11.97
N THR A 29 5.45 12.68 -12.02
CA THR A 29 4.42 12.49 -10.99
C THR A 29 4.57 11.15 -10.30
N HIS A 30 4.01 11.01 -9.10
CA HIS A 30 3.81 9.72 -8.45
C HIS A 30 2.51 9.76 -7.65
N VAL A 31 1.98 8.58 -7.30
CA VAL A 31 0.74 8.45 -6.53
C VAL A 31 1.08 7.92 -5.14
N SER A 32 0.42 8.49 -4.13
CA SER A 32 0.44 7.97 -2.76
C SER A 32 -0.96 8.11 -2.18
N GLY A 33 -1.54 6.99 -1.76
CA GLY A 33 -2.96 6.88 -1.45
C GLY A 33 -3.83 7.26 -2.66
N SER A 34 -4.78 8.16 -2.46
CA SER A 34 -5.65 8.71 -3.52
C SER A 34 -5.16 10.04 -4.12
N LYS A 35 -3.94 10.47 -3.78
CA LYS A 35 -3.39 11.79 -4.16
C LYS A 35 -2.29 11.67 -5.21
N LEU A 36 -2.25 12.66 -6.11
CA LEU A 36 -1.19 12.80 -7.11
C LEU A 36 -0.15 13.81 -6.61
N PHE A 37 1.11 13.42 -6.61
CA PHE A 37 2.23 14.25 -6.21
C PHE A 37 3.12 14.59 -7.39
N CYS A 38 3.65 15.81 -7.38
CA CYS A 38 4.78 16.19 -8.21
C CYS A 38 6.08 15.67 -7.58
N THR A 39 6.90 14.93 -8.34
CA THR A 39 8.20 14.44 -7.87
C THR A 39 9.21 15.58 -7.67
N PRO A 40 9.43 16.51 -8.63
CA PRO A 40 10.31 17.66 -8.41
C PRO A 40 9.85 18.60 -7.29
N CYS A 41 8.54 18.86 -7.19
CA CYS A 41 8.02 19.86 -6.26
C CYS A 41 7.72 19.31 -4.87
N ASN A 42 7.57 17.99 -4.71
CA ASN A 42 7.05 17.33 -3.50
C ASN A 42 5.77 17.97 -2.96
N LYS A 43 4.82 18.28 -3.86
CA LYS A 43 3.52 18.86 -3.51
C LYS A 43 2.40 18.08 -4.18
N VAL A 44 1.24 18.06 -3.54
CA VAL A 44 0.00 17.47 -4.08
C VAL A 44 -0.53 18.35 -5.20
N ILE A 45 -0.96 17.74 -6.30
CA ILE A 45 -1.62 18.39 -7.44
C ILE A 45 -3.06 17.89 -7.52
N ASP A 46 -4.00 18.78 -7.82
CA ASP A 46 -5.38 18.39 -8.16
C ASP A 46 -5.38 17.56 -9.46
N HIS A 47 -5.62 16.26 -9.30
CA HIS A 47 -5.65 15.31 -10.40
C HIS A 47 -6.99 15.28 -11.14
N LEU A 48 -8.04 15.91 -10.61
CA LEU A 48 -9.37 15.91 -11.23
C LEU A 48 -9.37 16.81 -12.46
N ARG A 49 -8.72 17.98 -12.36
CA ARG A 49 -8.67 18.99 -13.42
C ARG A 49 -7.38 18.89 -14.22
N LYS A 50 -7.49 18.57 -15.52
CA LYS A 50 -6.33 18.55 -16.43
C LYS A 50 -5.60 19.90 -16.43
N SER A 51 -6.35 21.01 -16.41
CA SER A 51 -5.78 22.36 -16.39
C SER A 51 -4.89 22.61 -15.17
N SER A 52 -5.22 22.06 -13.99
CA SER A 52 -4.39 22.19 -12.80
C SER A 52 -3.05 21.46 -12.94
N VAL A 53 -3.05 20.31 -13.61
CA VAL A 53 -1.82 19.54 -13.86
C VAL A 53 -0.95 20.25 -14.91
N ASP A 54 -1.58 20.71 -15.99
CA ASP A 54 -0.89 21.41 -17.08
C ASP A 54 -0.33 22.77 -16.61
N SER A 55 -1.07 23.53 -15.80
CA SER A 55 -0.62 24.81 -15.25
C SER A 55 0.53 24.62 -14.25
N HIS A 56 0.43 23.62 -13.37
CA HIS A 56 1.50 23.29 -12.44
C HIS A 56 2.80 22.95 -13.19
N ARG A 57 2.73 22.11 -14.22
CA ARG A 57 3.89 21.71 -15.04
C ARG A 57 4.56 22.89 -15.73
N LYS A 58 3.78 23.88 -16.15
CA LYS A 58 4.27 25.09 -16.83
C LYS A 58 4.81 26.15 -15.87
N SER A 59 4.60 26.02 -14.56
CA SER A 59 5.06 27.00 -13.56
C SER A 59 6.58 27.11 -13.52
N ALA A 60 7.08 28.32 -13.26
CA ALA A 60 8.52 28.57 -13.11
C ALA A 60 9.11 27.78 -11.92
N ASP A 61 8.37 27.70 -10.82
CA ASP A 61 8.73 26.91 -9.64
C ASP A 61 8.99 25.44 -9.97
N HIS A 62 8.11 24.83 -10.78
CA HIS A 62 8.28 23.45 -11.20
C HIS A 62 9.56 23.28 -12.03
N ARG A 63 9.77 24.14 -13.03
CA ARG A 63 10.94 24.08 -13.92
C ARG A 63 12.25 24.21 -13.15
N SER A 64 12.34 25.23 -12.29
CA SER A 64 13.53 25.44 -11.45
C SER A 64 13.84 24.23 -10.56
N LYS A 65 12.81 23.58 -9.99
CA LYS A 65 13.01 22.38 -9.17
C LYS A 65 13.34 21.14 -9.98
N GLU A 66 12.79 21.01 -11.18
CA GLU A 66 13.11 19.92 -12.11
C GLU A 66 14.56 19.99 -12.57
N ASP A 67 15.08 21.19 -12.86
CA ASP A 67 16.48 21.39 -13.24
C ASP A 67 17.44 21.07 -12.09
N LYS A 68 17.17 21.59 -10.88
CA LYS A 68 17.93 21.24 -9.66
C LYS A 68 17.94 19.74 -9.39
N MET A 69 16.82 19.06 -9.63
CA MET A 69 16.71 17.62 -9.43
C MET A 69 17.56 16.83 -10.45
N LYS A 70 17.64 17.29 -11.71
CA LYS A 70 18.49 16.69 -12.74
C LYS A 70 19.98 16.91 -12.43
N GLU A 71 20.35 18.10 -11.97
CA GLU A 71 21.73 18.41 -11.54
C GLU A 71 22.17 17.50 -10.39
N ALA A 72 21.31 17.31 -9.39
CA ALA A 72 21.59 16.44 -8.24
C ALA A 72 21.69 14.94 -8.58
N GLN A 73 21.10 14.50 -9.69
CA GLN A 73 21.17 13.10 -10.16
C GLN A 73 22.40 12.81 -11.03
N GLY A 74 23.08 13.85 -11.53
CA GLY A 74 24.27 13.72 -12.38
C GLY A 74 25.59 13.57 -11.62
N SER A 75 25.58 13.67 -10.29
CA SER A 75 26.76 13.41 -9.45
C SER A 75 26.86 11.93 -9.10
N ASP A 76 28.09 11.40 -9.08
CA ASP A 76 28.47 9.97 -8.93
C ASP A 76 28.13 9.36 -7.54
N GLY A 77 27.18 9.96 -6.82
CA GLY A 77 26.66 9.52 -5.53
C GLY A 77 25.19 9.90 -5.34
N GLY A 78 24.42 9.99 -6.44
CA GLY A 78 23.06 10.53 -6.48
C GLY A 78 22.13 9.95 -5.41
N GLU A 79 21.83 10.74 -4.38
CA GLU A 79 20.79 10.43 -3.41
C GLU A 79 19.44 10.26 -4.14
N ALA A 80 18.79 9.13 -3.92
CA ALA A 80 17.46 8.88 -4.46
C ALA A 80 16.50 10.01 -4.06
N VAL A 81 15.79 10.58 -5.04
CA VAL A 81 14.84 11.69 -4.81
C VAL A 81 13.83 11.28 -3.75
N LYS A 82 13.82 11.99 -2.62
CA LYS A 82 12.87 11.79 -1.52
C LYS A 82 11.46 12.11 -2.03
N LYS A 83 10.62 11.09 -2.19
CA LYS A 83 9.21 11.22 -2.62
C LYS A 83 8.30 11.33 -1.40
N GLN A 84 7.55 12.42 -1.30
CA GLN A 84 6.54 12.57 -0.25
C GLN A 84 5.44 11.50 -0.36
N ARG A 85 4.97 10.99 0.77
CA ARG A 85 3.87 10.02 0.84
C ARG A 85 2.79 10.50 1.79
N THR A 86 1.57 10.04 1.59
CA THR A 86 0.48 10.21 2.57
C THR A 86 0.71 9.29 3.77
N LEU A 87 0.15 9.66 4.93
CA LEU A 87 0.27 8.86 6.15
C LEU A 87 -0.33 7.46 5.98
N ASP A 88 -1.50 7.37 5.35
CA ASP A 88 -2.15 6.10 5.00
C ASP A 88 -1.23 5.21 4.16
N SER A 89 -0.66 5.73 3.07
CA SER A 89 0.27 4.98 2.22
C SER A 89 1.57 4.61 2.93
N ALA A 90 2.01 5.40 3.90
CA ALA A 90 3.20 5.11 4.68
C ALA A 90 2.96 4.02 5.73
N MET A 91 1.80 4.03 6.39
CA MET A 91 1.43 3.05 7.41
C MET A 91 0.94 1.73 6.82
N ASN A 92 0.30 1.76 5.64
CA ASN A 92 -0.28 0.57 5.01
C ASN A 92 0.74 -0.27 4.24
N LYS A 93 1.98 0.20 4.05
CA LYS A 93 3.04 -0.62 3.45
C LYS A 93 3.73 -1.41 4.58
N PRO A 94 3.60 -2.75 4.63
CA PRO A 94 4.31 -3.53 5.63
C PRO A 94 5.81 -3.25 5.49
N SER A 95 6.47 -2.96 6.61
CA SER A 95 7.93 -2.94 6.66
C SER A 95 8.47 -4.32 6.29
N VAL A 96 9.74 -4.40 5.88
CA VAL A 96 10.42 -5.69 5.62
C VAL A 96 10.28 -6.61 6.84
N SER A 97 10.43 -6.06 8.06
CA SER A 97 10.23 -6.79 9.31
C SER A 97 8.78 -7.25 9.54
N THR A 98 7.79 -6.45 9.15
CA THR A 98 6.37 -6.81 9.26
C THR A 98 6.03 -7.93 8.28
N GLN A 99 6.59 -7.87 7.06
CA GLN A 99 6.39 -8.89 6.05
C GLN A 99 6.96 -10.24 6.50
N ALA A 100 8.23 -10.27 6.93
CA ALA A 100 8.86 -11.48 7.44
C ALA A 100 8.10 -12.11 8.61
N ARG A 101 7.57 -11.28 9.53
CA ARG A 101 6.70 -11.75 10.61
C ARG A 101 5.39 -12.34 10.09
N ASN A 102 4.75 -11.70 9.12
CA ASN A 102 3.49 -12.21 8.57
C ASN A 102 3.71 -13.54 7.83
N ASP A 103 4.82 -13.69 7.11
CA ASP A 103 5.17 -14.90 6.38
C ASP A 103 5.32 -16.10 7.33
N ILE A 104 6.14 -15.97 8.38
CA ILE A 104 6.30 -17.04 9.39
C ILE A 104 4.99 -17.37 10.11
N CYS A 105 4.15 -16.37 10.40
CA CYS A 105 2.86 -16.61 11.07
C CYS A 105 1.88 -17.38 10.16
N ASN A 106 1.80 -17.01 8.87
CA ASN A 106 0.96 -17.72 7.89
C ASN A 106 1.44 -19.16 7.71
N GLU A 107 2.75 -19.36 7.55
CA GLU A 107 3.32 -20.69 7.37
C GLU A 107 3.11 -21.58 8.60
N LEU A 108 3.32 -21.03 9.81
CA LEU A 108 3.05 -21.74 11.06
C LEU A 108 1.59 -22.18 11.17
N VAL A 109 0.64 -21.28 10.89
CA VAL A 109 -0.79 -21.60 10.94
C VAL A 109 -1.15 -22.69 9.92
N SER A 110 -0.64 -22.58 8.70
CA SER A 110 -0.83 -23.58 7.64
C SER A 110 -0.29 -24.96 8.03
N VAL A 111 0.95 -25.02 8.54
CA VAL A 111 1.59 -26.27 8.98
C VAL A 111 0.84 -26.88 10.16
N PHE A 112 0.44 -26.08 11.15
CA PHE A 112 -0.30 -26.56 12.31
C PHE A 112 -1.67 -27.09 11.91
N ALA A 113 -2.36 -26.40 10.99
CA ALA A 113 -3.62 -26.88 10.43
C ALA A 113 -3.45 -28.20 9.68
N ALA A 114 -2.41 -28.33 8.83
CA ALA A 114 -2.13 -29.53 8.07
C ALA A 114 -1.73 -30.73 8.95
N ALA A 115 -0.95 -30.47 10.02
CA ALA A 115 -0.51 -31.49 10.97
C ALA A 115 -1.56 -31.80 12.05
N ASN A 116 -2.74 -31.16 12.00
CA ASN A 116 -3.78 -31.26 13.02
C ASN A 116 -3.28 -30.93 14.44
N ILE A 117 -2.38 -29.95 14.54
CA ILE A 117 -1.81 -29.43 15.79
C ILE A 117 -2.60 -28.18 16.21
N PRO A 118 -3.20 -28.16 17.41
CA PRO A 118 -3.88 -26.97 17.89
C PRO A 118 -2.94 -25.77 18.05
N LEU A 119 -3.35 -24.57 17.60
CA LEU A 119 -2.57 -23.34 17.79
C LEU A 119 -2.30 -23.00 19.26
N SER A 120 -3.11 -23.49 20.19
CA SER A 120 -2.87 -23.35 21.64
C SER A 120 -1.52 -23.94 22.08
N LYS A 121 -0.91 -24.83 21.30
CA LYS A 121 0.41 -25.39 21.57
C LYS A 121 1.56 -24.42 21.30
N VAL A 122 1.33 -23.35 20.53
CA VAL A 122 2.35 -22.30 20.30
C VAL A 122 2.75 -21.60 21.60
N ASP A 123 1.81 -21.46 22.55
CA ASP A 123 2.06 -20.80 23.83
C ASP A 123 2.66 -21.73 24.88
N HIS A 124 2.90 -23.01 24.54
CA HIS A 124 3.59 -23.91 25.45
C HIS A 124 5.03 -23.43 25.69
N PRO A 125 5.52 -23.36 26.95
CA PRO A 125 6.85 -22.80 27.26
C PRO A 125 7.99 -23.42 26.45
N ALA A 126 7.99 -24.75 26.27
CA ALA A 126 9.02 -25.42 25.47
C ALA A 126 8.98 -25.04 23.98
N VAL A 127 7.78 -24.80 23.43
CA VAL A 127 7.63 -24.37 22.03
C VAL A 127 8.06 -22.91 21.91
N ARG A 128 7.70 -22.06 22.88
CA ARG A 128 8.15 -20.67 22.95
C ARG A 128 9.65 -20.53 23.03
N ASP A 129 10.29 -21.29 23.91
CA ASP A 129 11.75 -21.28 24.06
C ASP A 129 12.43 -21.71 22.75
N PHE A 130 11.94 -22.78 22.11
CA PHE A 130 12.45 -23.21 20.80
C PHE A 130 12.27 -22.13 19.73
N LEU A 131 11.08 -21.54 19.60
CA LEU A 131 10.81 -20.50 18.61
C LEU A 131 11.68 -19.25 18.83
N GLN A 132 11.92 -18.87 20.08
CA GLN A 132 12.74 -17.70 20.41
C GLN A 132 14.23 -17.94 20.19
N THR A 133 14.72 -19.15 20.47
CA THR A 133 16.16 -19.44 20.47
C THR A 133 16.66 -20.06 19.17
N ARG A 134 15.82 -20.79 18.43
CA ARG A 134 16.24 -21.60 17.28
C ARG A 134 15.64 -21.16 15.94
N VAL A 135 14.55 -20.40 15.95
CA VAL A 135 13.84 -20.01 14.72
C VAL A 135 14.10 -18.54 14.41
N GLU A 136 14.59 -18.26 13.21
CA GLU A 136 14.77 -16.89 12.73
C GLU A 136 13.42 -16.16 12.72
N ASN A 137 13.35 -14.97 13.34
CA ASN A 137 12.12 -14.22 13.57
C ASN A 137 11.06 -14.95 14.43
N GLY A 138 11.39 -16.10 15.04
CA GLY A 138 10.42 -16.87 15.83
C GLY A 138 9.97 -16.16 17.12
N GLY A 139 10.80 -15.25 17.66
CA GLY A 139 10.40 -14.35 18.74
C GLY A 139 9.31 -13.34 18.35
N ALA A 140 9.07 -13.12 17.05
CA ALA A 140 8.01 -12.23 16.55
C ALA A 140 6.66 -12.94 16.38
N ILE A 141 6.61 -14.26 16.59
CA ILE A 141 5.36 -15.04 16.53
C ILE A 141 4.46 -14.63 17.71
N PRO A 142 3.23 -14.16 17.47
CA PRO A 142 2.32 -13.71 18.52
C PRO A 142 1.67 -14.89 19.28
N GLN A 143 0.83 -14.61 20.28
CA GLN A 143 0.14 -15.65 21.04
C GLN A 143 -0.97 -16.34 20.25
N ALA A 144 -1.40 -17.52 20.71
CA ALA A 144 -2.38 -18.34 20.00
C ALA A 144 -3.68 -17.58 19.71
N HIS A 145 -4.17 -16.75 20.64
CA HIS A 145 -5.37 -15.94 20.42
C HIS A 145 -5.19 -14.93 19.27
N GLN A 146 -4.01 -14.30 19.19
CA GLN A 146 -3.70 -13.34 18.13
C GLN A 146 -3.49 -14.04 16.77
N LEU A 147 -2.92 -15.25 16.77
CA LEU A 147 -2.83 -16.08 15.57
C LEU A 147 -4.23 -16.43 15.04
N GLN A 148 -5.15 -16.77 15.94
CA GLN A 148 -6.54 -17.03 15.58
C GLN A 148 -7.25 -15.77 15.04
N ASP A 149 -7.07 -14.63 15.68
CA ASP A 149 -7.74 -13.40 15.29
C ASP A 149 -7.21 -12.79 13.99
N CYS A 150 -5.89 -12.75 13.82
CA CYS A 150 -5.25 -12.02 12.73
C CYS A 150 -5.02 -12.89 11.48
N TYR A 151 -4.79 -14.20 11.63
CA TYR A 151 -4.31 -15.04 10.55
C TYR A 151 -5.34 -16.11 10.14
N LEU A 152 -6.03 -16.76 11.09
CA LEU A 152 -7.11 -17.70 10.73
C LEU A 152 -8.33 -17.00 10.12
N LYS A 153 -8.83 -15.91 10.73
CA LYS A 153 -10.00 -15.17 10.19
C LYS A 153 -9.76 -14.63 8.76
N GLY A 154 -8.52 -14.31 8.42
CA GLY A 154 -8.11 -13.88 7.08
C GLY A 154 -8.15 -15.01 6.05
N GLU A 155 -7.67 -16.21 6.40
CA GLU A 155 -7.65 -17.36 5.49
C GLU A 155 -9.05 -17.89 5.14
N PHE A 156 -10.00 -17.86 6.09
CA PHE A 156 -11.39 -18.25 5.83
C PHE A 156 -12.18 -17.23 4.99
N SER A 157 -11.72 -15.98 4.94
CA SER A 157 -12.34 -14.93 4.12
C SER A 157 -11.87 -15.04 2.66
N ASN A 158 -10.57 -15.28 2.43
CA ASN A 158 -10.01 -15.42 1.08
C ASN A 158 -10.39 -16.73 0.37
N LYS A 159 -10.68 -17.82 1.10
CA LYS A 159 -11.14 -19.08 0.50
C LYS A 159 -12.61 -19.05 0.04
N LYS A 160 -13.42 -18.07 0.47
CA LYS A 160 -14.83 -17.94 0.05
C LYS A 160 -15.03 -17.31 -1.33
N GLU A 161 -13.99 -16.70 -1.92
CA GLU A 161 -14.07 -16.07 -3.25
C GLU A 161 -13.60 -16.96 -4.41
N GLN A 162 -13.19 -18.20 -4.14
CA GLN A 162 -12.70 -19.14 -5.16
C GLN A 162 -13.67 -20.31 -5.46
N VAL A 163 -14.87 -20.28 -4.89
CA VAL A 163 -15.95 -21.21 -5.26
C VAL A 163 -17.25 -20.44 -5.25
N PHE A 164 -17.64 -19.88 -6.39
CA PHE A 164 -18.99 -19.87 -6.96
C PHE A 164 -18.90 -19.42 -8.43
#